data_AF-A0A3Q9RNI0-F1
#
_entry.id   AF-A0A3Q9RNI0-F1
#
_cell.length_a   1.000
_cell.length_b   1.000
_cell.length_c   1.000
_cell.angle_alpha   90.00
_cell.angle_beta   90.00
_cell.angle_gamma   90.00
#
_symmetry.space_group_name_H-M   'P 1'
#
loop_
_entity.id
_entity.type
_entity.pdbx_description
1 polymer ?
#
loop_
_entity_poly.entity_id
_entity_poly.type
_entity_poly.pdbx_seq_one_letter_code
_entity_poly.pdbx_strand_id
1 'polypeptide(L)'
;MTVETINNLIADEVAKGIEQFKRNYINTKFEKNKLYDYLGEDLIDTFKHHNAIIAGGTVTSLFNNKDINDIDVYFRDEDSLINFLSDVWSSSCWIVSNTNKATQFMYKKKDKEVNVQLIHFKYFNAAEDIFDTFDYTVCMGAYDFTTEEFILHPDFLKHNSQRILKFNSETAFPIVSLLRVQKYEKKGYVISKPEFIRIILTCMNLNINTYEELKDQLGGMYGINYDKLFEDIEDEEFDLQYAIDKIANISLSEDYFVKPAPVEFGGIDDIIDNIIKTPFQYIKKNDENYRIGSTGLLRKTKVITYGEQVDGSDYFNGLKIYKFVKKEDDVYRSFYKNKFIYKIGEEVKASREDYADGKLYFNYKDTIAQSTYKDRNNAVLIEATIDLDGFEYGEDGVITTNKAFITREVPISEWEEWNKPEHEIDDLTKFFD
;
A
#
# COMPACT_ATOMS: atom_id res chain seq x y z
N MET A 1 -36.54 -12.74 47.49
CA MET A 1 -35.68 -12.02 46.52
C MET A 1 -36.55 -11.03 45.78
N THR A 2 -36.09 -9.79 45.63
CA THR A 2 -36.77 -8.81 44.79
C THR A 2 -36.46 -9.10 43.32
N VAL A 3 -37.28 -8.60 42.41
CA VAL A 3 -37.05 -8.72 40.95
C VAL A 3 -35.68 -8.15 40.57
N GLU A 4 -35.26 -7.08 41.24
CA GLU A 4 -33.95 -6.45 41.09
C GLU A 4 -32.80 -7.38 41.48
N THR A 5 -32.95 -8.16 42.57
CA THR A 5 -31.95 -9.17 42.94
C THR A 5 -31.80 -10.26 41.88
N ILE A 6 -32.92 -10.68 41.27
CA ILE A 6 -32.92 -11.72 40.24
C ILE A 6 -32.26 -11.20 38.96
N ASN A 7 -32.56 -9.97 38.55
CA ASN A 7 -31.96 -9.36 37.35
C ASN A 7 -30.45 -9.19 37.49
N ASN A 8 -29.96 -8.78 38.67
CA ASN A 8 -28.53 -8.66 38.92
C ASN A 8 -27.82 -10.02 38.88
N LEU A 9 -28.43 -11.07 39.43
CA LEU A 9 -27.89 -12.44 39.36
C LEU A 9 -27.83 -12.97 37.93
N ILE A 10 -28.84 -12.68 37.09
CA ILE A 10 -28.84 -13.05 35.68
C ILE A 10 -27.74 -12.31 34.92
N ALA A 11 -27.59 -11.01 35.15
CA ALA A 11 -26.55 -10.19 34.50
C ALA A 11 -25.14 -10.70 34.86
N ASP A 12 -24.89 -11.01 36.13
CA ASP A 12 -23.62 -11.57 36.58
C ASP A 12 -23.32 -12.94 35.95
N GLU A 13 -24.32 -13.81 35.83
CA GLU A 13 -24.12 -15.15 35.26
C GLU A 13 -23.93 -15.11 33.74
N VAL A 14 -24.62 -14.19 33.05
CA VAL A 14 -24.39 -13.91 31.62
C VAL A 14 -22.99 -13.32 31.42
N ALA A 15 -22.56 -12.38 32.26
CA ALA A 15 -21.22 -11.80 32.19
C ALA A 15 -20.13 -12.86 32.43
N LYS A 16 -20.30 -13.76 33.40
CA LYS A 16 -19.42 -14.91 33.62
C LYS A 16 -19.42 -15.87 32.45
N GLY A 17 -20.57 -16.13 31.83
CA GLY A 17 -20.69 -16.96 30.63
C GLY A 17 -19.95 -16.36 29.45
N ILE A 18 -20.06 -15.03 29.24
CA ILE A 18 -19.31 -14.28 28.23
C ILE A 18 -17.81 -14.31 28.53
N GLU A 19 -17.41 -14.09 29.77
CA GLU A 19 -16.00 -14.17 30.22
C GLU A 19 -15.41 -15.57 30.04
N GLN A 20 -16.16 -16.62 30.37
CA GLN A 20 -15.74 -18.01 30.18
C GLN A 20 -15.69 -18.38 28.70
N PHE A 21 -16.61 -17.86 27.88
CA PHE A 21 -16.57 -17.98 26.43
C PHE A 21 -15.34 -17.27 25.84
N LYS A 22 -15.02 -16.05 26.30
CA LYS A 22 -13.78 -15.32 25.97
C LYS A 22 -12.51 -16.03 26.46
N ARG A 23 -12.58 -16.87 27.50
CA ARG A 23 -11.45 -17.71 27.95
C ARG A 23 -11.28 -19.00 27.17
N ASN A 24 -12.34 -19.49 26.52
CA ASN A 24 -12.26 -20.55 25.51
C ASN A 24 -11.79 -20.04 24.15
N TYR A 25 -11.54 -18.73 24.03
CA TYR A 25 -10.80 -18.14 22.92
C TYR A 25 -9.40 -18.73 22.90
N ILE A 26 -8.96 -19.16 21.72
CA ILE A 26 -7.61 -19.68 21.54
C ILE A 26 -6.64 -18.58 21.99
N ASN A 27 -5.74 -18.92 22.91
CA ASN A 27 -4.67 -18.00 23.29
C ASN A 27 -3.69 -17.88 22.11
N THR A 28 -3.80 -16.78 21.37
CA THR A 28 -3.00 -16.50 20.18
C THR A 28 -1.78 -15.63 20.45
N LYS A 29 -1.41 -15.44 21.72
CA LYS A 29 -0.29 -14.57 22.12
C LYS A 29 1.04 -15.03 21.52
N PHE A 30 1.24 -16.34 21.39
CA PHE A 30 2.46 -16.89 20.78
C PHE A 30 2.53 -16.55 19.29
N GLU A 31 1.43 -16.75 18.56
CA GLU A 31 1.31 -16.46 17.14
C GLU A 31 1.48 -14.97 16.86
N LYS A 32 0.86 -14.10 17.67
CA LYS A 32 1.03 -12.64 17.59
C LYS A 32 2.50 -12.26 17.80
N ASN A 33 3.14 -12.76 18.85
CA ASN A 33 4.55 -12.46 19.11
C ASN A 33 5.48 -12.96 18.00
N LYS A 34 5.22 -14.14 17.42
CA LYS A 34 5.99 -14.70 16.31
C LYS A 34 5.83 -13.84 15.04
N LEU A 35 4.60 -13.38 14.76
CA LEU A 35 4.34 -12.45 13.67
C LEU A 35 5.09 -11.13 13.88
N TYR A 36 5.03 -10.57 15.10
CA TYR A 36 5.64 -9.28 15.41
C TYR A 36 7.17 -9.33 15.33
N ASP A 37 7.80 -10.41 15.81
CA ASP A 37 9.25 -10.61 15.66
C ASP A 37 9.67 -10.67 14.18
N TYR A 38 8.88 -11.39 13.38
CA TYR A 38 9.10 -11.54 11.95
C TYR A 38 9.02 -10.19 11.22
N LEU A 39 7.99 -9.39 11.48
CA LEU A 39 7.77 -8.09 10.83
C LEU A 39 8.74 -7.01 11.31
N GLY A 40 8.98 -6.91 12.62
CA GLY A 40 9.67 -5.78 13.23
C GLY A 40 8.79 -4.56 13.46
N GLU A 41 9.25 -3.73 14.40
CA GLU A 41 8.52 -2.57 14.93
C GLU A 41 8.11 -1.58 13.83
N ASP A 42 9.06 -1.13 13.01
CA ASP A 42 8.80 -0.17 11.93
C ASP A 42 7.66 -0.62 10.99
N LEU A 43 7.70 -1.86 10.51
CA LEU A 43 6.70 -2.40 9.58
C LEU A 43 5.35 -2.65 10.27
N ILE A 44 5.36 -3.03 11.57
CA ILE A 44 4.14 -3.16 12.37
C ILE A 44 3.45 -1.81 12.50
N ASP A 45 4.21 -0.76 12.80
CA ASP A 45 3.65 0.58 12.97
C ASP A 45 3.07 1.09 11.67
N THR A 46 3.74 0.86 10.54
CA THR A 46 3.18 1.18 9.21
C THR A 46 1.92 0.38 8.90
N PHE A 47 1.88 -0.92 9.19
CA PHE A 47 0.67 -1.73 9.00
C PHE A 47 -0.51 -1.29 9.88
N LYS A 48 -0.24 -0.86 11.11
CA LYS A 48 -1.25 -0.28 12.00
C LYS A 48 -1.78 1.04 11.46
N HIS A 49 -0.88 1.93 11.05
CA HIS A 49 -1.24 3.24 10.53
C HIS A 49 -2.19 3.15 9.33
N HIS A 50 -1.95 2.18 8.44
CA HIS A 50 -2.75 1.96 7.23
C HIS A 50 -3.83 0.91 7.37
N ASN A 51 -4.16 0.48 8.59
CA ASN A 51 -5.20 -0.53 8.85
C ASN A 51 -5.05 -1.76 7.92
N ALA A 52 -3.85 -2.32 7.83
CA ALA A 52 -3.59 -3.46 6.97
C ALA A 52 -4.15 -4.75 7.56
N ILE A 53 -4.34 -5.77 6.72
CA ILE A 53 -4.74 -7.11 7.12
C ILE A 53 -3.75 -8.11 6.52
N ILE A 54 -3.14 -8.95 7.35
CA ILE A 54 -2.35 -10.11 6.86
C ILE A 54 -3.26 -11.32 6.80
N ALA A 55 -3.30 -12.03 5.68
CA ALA A 55 -4.16 -13.20 5.53
C ALA A 55 -3.46 -14.36 4.82
N GLY A 56 -4.11 -15.53 4.84
CA GLY A 56 -3.68 -16.64 3.99
C GLY A 56 -2.56 -17.48 4.59
N GLY A 57 -1.58 -17.81 3.75
CA GLY A 57 -0.52 -18.77 4.05
C GLY A 57 0.33 -18.41 5.27
N THR A 58 0.52 -17.12 5.54
CA THR A 58 1.21 -16.61 6.74
C THR A 58 0.53 -17.08 8.01
N VAL A 59 -0.79 -16.90 8.10
CA VAL A 59 -1.59 -17.32 9.26
C VAL A 59 -1.61 -18.84 9.37
N THR A 60 -1.73 -19.56 8.24
CA THR A 60 -1.55 -21.02 8.22
C THR A 60 -0.19 -21.42 8.82
N SER A 61 0.90 -20.76 8.44
CA SER A 61 2.24 -21.07 8.96
C SER A 61 2.36 -20.80 10.46
N LEU A 62 1.81 -19.69 10.96
CA LEU A 62 1.81 -19.36 12.39
C LEU A 62 1.17 -20.47 13.23
N PHE A 63 -0.08 -20.84 12.91
CA PHE A 63 -0.85 -21.84 13.67
C PHE A 63 -0.37 -23.28 13.47
N ASN A 64 0.47 -23.54 12.48
CA ASN A 64 1.10 -24.84 12.25
C ASN A 64 2.56 -24.91 12.73
N ASN A 65 3.05 -23.84 13.37
CA ASN A 65 4.44 -23.66 13.75
C ASN A 65 5.43 -23.97 12.61
N LYS A 66 5.15 -23.43 11.43
CA LYS A 66 6.04 -23.45 10.26
C LYS A 66 6.72 -22.10 10.09
N ASP A 67 7.74 -22.07 9.24
CA ASP A 67 8.39 -20.82 8.85
C ASP A 67 7.45 -19.99 7.96
N ILE A 68 7.58 -18.67 8.10
CA ILE A 68 6.90 -17.69 7.25
C ILE A 68 7.87 -17.40 6.10
N ASN A 69 7.40 -17.55 4.86
CA ASN A 69 8.22 -17.29 3.67
C ASN A 69 7.84 -15.95 3.03
N ASP A 70 6.55 -15.78 2.81
CA ASP A 70 5.86 -14.66 2.17
C ASP A 70 4.70 -14.19 3.06
N ILE A 71 4.42 -12.89 3.02
CA ILE A 71 3.24 -12.31 3.66
C ILE A 71 2.33 -11.66 2.62
N ASP A 72 1.09 -12.14 2.58
CA ASP A 72 0.02 -11.54 1.76
C ASP A 72 -0.69 -10.48 2.61
N VAL A 73 -0.64 -9.23 2.16
CA VAL A 73 -1.19 -8.07 2.85
C VAL A 73 -2.33 -7.47 2.03
N TYR A 74 -3.44 -7.22 2.70
CA TYR A 74 -4.67 -6.69 2.14
C TYR A 74 -5.00 -5.34 2.76
N PHE A 75 -5.69 -4.51 1.99
CA PHE A 75 -6.13 -3.18 2.40
C PHE A 75 -7.64 -3.02 2.20
N ARG A 76 -8.20 -2.11 2.99
CA ARG A 76 -9.64 -1.79 3.00
C ARG A 76 -10.04 -0.91 1.82
N ASP A 77 -9.10 -0.12 1.33
CA ASP A 77 -9.27 0.80 0.22
C ASP A 77 -7.93 1.05 -0.50
N GLU A 78 -8.03 1.64 -1.68
CA GLU A 78 -6.90 1.96 -2.56
C GLU A 78 -5.95 2.99 -1.94
N ASP A 79 -6.50 4.02 -1.28
CA ASP A 79 -5.72 5.11 -0.67
C ASP A 79 -4.80 4.59 0.43
N SER A 80 -5.31 3.72 1.31
CA SER A 80 -4.52 3.09 2.38
C SER A 80 -3.35 2.29 1.83
N LEU A 81 -3.53 1.59 0.71
CA LEU A 81 -2.45 0.85 0.06
C LEU A 81 -1.41 1.78 -0.55
N ILE A 82 -1.84 2.82 -1.28
CA ILE A 82 -0.95 3.80 -1.92
C ILE A 82 -0.13 4.56 -0.86
N ASN A 83 -0.78 4.97 0.23
CA ASN A 83 -0.12 5.68 1.32
C ASN A 83 0.87 4.74 2.04
N PHE A 84 0.48 3.48 2.29
CA PHE A 84 1.40 2.46 2.79
C PHE A 84 2.64 2.31 1.91
N LEU A 85 2.45 2.17 0.59
CA LEU A 85 3.56 2.02 -0.35
C LEU A 85 4.48 3.25 -0.33
N SER A 86 3.90 4.44 -0.21
CA SER A 86 4.63 5.72 -0.15
C SER A 86 5.54 5.80 1.08
N ASP A 87 5.06 5.34 2.24
CA ASP A 87 5.83 5.35 3.48
C ASP A 87 6.99 4.34 3.43
N VAL A 88 6.76 3.15 2.89
CA VAL A 88 7.79 2.10 2.83
C VAL A 88 8.82 2.33 1.72
N TRP A 89 8.44 3.04 0.64
CA TRP A 89 9.29 3.29 -0.54
C TRP A 89 10.63 3.95 -0.19
N SER A 90 10.59 4.93 0.71
CA SER A 90 11.76 5.73 1.10
C SER A 90 12.71 5.03 2.08
N SER A 91 12.27 3.94 2.71
CA SER A 91 12.83 3.51 4.00
C SER A 91 13.79 2.31 3.89
N SER A 92 13.52 1.31 3.04
CA SER A 92 14.35 0.09 2.88
C SER A 92 13.76 -0.97 1.91
N CYS A 93 12.88 -0.59 0.99
CA CYS A 93 12.20 -1.57 0.12
C CYS A 93 12.76 -1.58 -1.31
N TRP A 94 12.75 -2.75 -1.95
CA TRP A 94 12.83 -2.85 -3.41
C TRP A 94 11.73 -3.75 -3.95
N ILE A 95 11.18 -3.39 -5.11
CA ILE A 95 10.12 -4.16 -5.76
C ILE A 95 10.74 -5.37 -6.43
N VAL A 96 10.08 -6.51 -6.24
CA VAL A 96 10.45 -7.79 -6.84
C VAL A 96 9.54 -8.09 -8.03
N SER A 97 8.26 -7.77 -7.92
CA SER A 97 7.29 -7.92 -9.00
C SER A 97 6.13 -6.93 -8.84
N ASN A 98 5.53 -6.57 -9.96
CA ASN A 98 4.31 -5.77 -10.00
C ASN A 98 3.40 -6.32 -11.07
N THR A 99 2.17 -6.66 -10.70
CA THR A 99 1.16 -7.27 -11.57
C THR A 99 -0.17 -6.57 -11.35
N ASN A 100 -1.17 -6.81 -12.20
CA ASN A 100 -2.52 -6.25 -12.03
C ASN A 100 -3.21 -6.64 -10.70
N LYS A 101 -2.67 -7.63 -9.98
CA LYS A 101 -3.26 -8.20 -8.76
C LYS A 101 -2.49 -7.93 -7.50
N ALA A 102 -1.17 -7.83 -7.63
CA ALA A 102 -0.30 -7.73 -6.50
C ALA A 102 1.04 -7.08 -6.85
N THR A 103 1.54 -6.31 -5.90
CA THR A 103 2.89 -5.75 -5.88
C THR A 103 3.69 -6.48 -4.80
N GLN A 104 4.75 -7.17 -5.20
CA GLN A 104 5.67 -7.82 -4.27
C GLN A 104 6.90 -6.96 -4.05
N PHE A 105 7.25 -6.73 -2.79
CA PHE A 105 8.49 -6.04 -2.42
C PHE A 105 9.24 -6.79 -1.33
N MET A 106 10.55 -6.59 -1.30
CA MET A 106 11.38 -7.05 -0.21
C MET A 106 11.63 -5.89 0.73
N TYR A 107 11.21 -6.03 1.97
CA TYR A 107 11.44 -5.07 3.03
C TYR A 107 12.72 -5.44 3.79
N LYS A 108 13.73 -4.56 3.78
CA LYS A 108 14.98 -4.80 4.49
C LYS A 108 14.90 -4.32 5.93
N LYS A 109 15.17 -5.21 6.88
CA LYS A 109 15.26 -4.93 8.31
C LYS A 109 16.60 -5.40 8.83
N LYS A 110 17.54 -4.49 9.06
CA LYS A 110 18.90 -4.80 9.57
C LYS A 110 19.54 -5.95 8.78
N ASP A 111 19.55 -7.17 9.34
CA ASP A 111 20.15 -8.40 8.79
C ASP A 111 19.13 -9.39 8.19
N LYS A 112 17.84 -9.03 8.11
CA LYS A 112 16.77 -9.86 7.56
C LYS A 112 16.02 -9.13 6.45
N GLU A 113 15.47 -9.93 5.56
CA GLU A 113 14.62 -9.49 4.46
C GLU A 113 13.24 -10.13 4.66
N VAL A 114 12.20 -9.32 4.57
CA VAL A 114 10.80 -9.76 4.69
C VAL A 114 10.15 -9.60 3.32
N ASN A 115 9.64 -10.71 2.78
CA ASN A 115 8.98 -10.72 1.48
C ASN A 115 7.49 -10.38 1.67
N VAL A 116 7.08 -9.20 1.22
CA VAL A 116 5.75 -8.65 1.39
C VAL A 116 5.05 -8.56 0.04
N GLN A 117 3.83 -9.07 -0.04
CA GLN A 117 2.99 -9.02 -1.22
C GLN A 117 1.73 -8.20 -0.92
N LEU A 118 1.64 -7.00 -1.49
CA LEU A 118 0.46 -6.13 -1.41
C LEU A 118 -0.56 -6.63 -2.40
N ILE A 119 -1.71 -7.09 -1.93
CA ILE A 119 -2.78 -7.63 -2.77
C ILE A 119 -3.76 -6.50 -3.11
N HIS A 120 -3.92 -6.21 -4.40
CA HIS A 120 -4.73 -5.10 -4.93
C HIS A 120 -5.64 -5.51 -6.11
N PHE A 121 -5.93 -6.81 -6.27
CA PHE A 121 -6.98 -7.23 -7.21
C PHE A 121 -8.38 -6.79 -6.73
N LYS A 122 -8.59 -6.72 -5.41
CA LYS A 122 -9.82 -6.29 -4.74
C LYS A 122 -9.48 -5.75 -3.34
N TYR A 123 -10.28 -4.81 -2.85
CA TYR A 123 -10.21 -4.27 -1.49
C TYR A 123 -11.33 -4.82 -0.61
N PHE A 124 -11.06 -4.99 0.69
CA PHE A 124 -11.94 -5.70 1.62
C PHE A 124 -12.07 -4.95 2.93
N ASN A 125 -13.30 -4.60 3.31
CA ASN A 125 -13.56 -3.87 4.55
C ASN A 125 -13.30 -4.72 5.80
N ALA A 126 -13.73 -5.99 5.76
CA ALA A 126 -13.54 -6.96 6.84
C ALA A 126 -12.64 -8.12 6.41
N ALA A 127 -11.94 -8.72 7.37
CA ALA A 127 -11.01 -9.82 7.09
C ALA A 127 -11.74 -11.09 6.62
N GLU A 128 -12.97 -11.30 7.07
CA GLU A 128 -13.84 -12.41 6.66
C GLU A 128 -14.18 -12.36 5.17
N ASP A 129 -14.36 -11.16 4.61
CA ASP A 129 -14.67 -10.97 3.18
C ASP A 129 -13.51 -11.45 2.28
N ILE A 130 -12.29 -11.48 2.82
CA ILE A 130 -11.11 -11.99 2.13
C ILE A 130 -11.23 -13.51 1.94
N PHE A 131 -11.82 -14.22 2.93
CA PHE A 131 -11.90 -15.69 2.93
C PHE A 131 -12.71 -16.22 1.76
N ASP A 132 -13.74 -15.49 1.32
CA ASP A 132 -14.53 -15.87 0.15
C ASP A 132 -13.66 -16.02 -1.10
N THR A 133 -12.53 -15.30 -1.18
CA THR A 133 -11.63 -15.37 -2.33
C THR A 133 -10.59 -16.48 -2.25
N PHE A 134 -10.44 -17.13 -1.09
CA PHE A 134 -9.42 -18.16 -0.87
C PHE A 134 -9.84 -19.53 -1.40
N ASP A 135 -8.83 -20.32 -1.77
CA ASP A 135 -8.98 -21.65 -2.36
C ASP A 135 -9.42 -22.71 -1.34
N TYR A 136 -8.82 -22.70 -0.16
CA TYR A 136 -9.04 -23.70 0.87
C TYR A 136 -9.23 -23.09 2.25
N THR A 137 -10.13 -23.69 3.02
CA THR A 137 -10.38 -23.34 4.44
C THR A 137 -9.12 -23.29 5.31
N VAL A 138 -8.06 -24.05 4.97
CA VAL A 138 -6.80 -24.06 5.71
C VAL A 138 -5.99 -22.77 5.56
N CYS A 139 -6.37 -21.90 4.62
CA CYS A 139 -5.82 -20.58 4.37
C CYS A 139 -6.74 -19.46 4.88
N MET A 140 -7.96 -19.76 5.30
CA MET A 140 -8.94 -18.76 5.76
C MET A 140 -8.68 -18.35 7.22
N GLY A 141 -7.53 -17.72 7.42
CA GLY A 141 -7.16 -17.05 8.65
C GLY A 141 -6.52 -15.70 8.30
N ALA A 142 -6.79 -14.71 9.14
CA ALA A 142 -6.28 -13.35 9.01
C ALA A 142 -5.84 -12.81 10.37
N TYR A 143 -4.95 -11.81 10.33
CA TYR A 143 -4.60 -10.95 11.44
C TYR A 143 -4.90 -9.52 11.04
N ASP A 144 -5.77 -8.86 11.77
CA ASP A 144 -6.21 -7.49 11.50
C ASP A 144 -5.46 -6.51 12.40
N PHE A 145 -4.73 -5.55 11.82
CA PHE A 145 -3.97 -4.58 12.59
C PHE A 145 -4.83 -3.49 13.23
N THR A 146 -6.09 -3.33 12.81
CA THR A 146 -7.04 -2.41 13.46
C THR A 146 -7.52 -2.94 14.80
N THR A 147 -7.90 -4.22 14.85
CA THR A 147 -8.38 -4.89 16.07
C THR A 147 -7.27 -5.56 16.87
N GLU A 148 -6.12 -5.80 16.22
CA GLU A 148 -5.01 -6.62 16.71
C GLU A 148 -5.40 -8.07 17.08
N GLU A 149 -6.39 -8.62 16.39
CA GLU A 149 -6.91 -9.96 16.62
C GLU A 149 -6.70 -10.89 15.41
N PHE A 150 -6.66 -12.20 15.71
CA PHE A 150 -6.75 -13.22 14.68
C PHE A 150 -8.21 -13.52 14.38
N ILE A 151 -8.61 -13.36 13.12
CA ILE A 151 -9.91 -13.74 12.60
C ILE A 151 -9.74 -15.05 11.84
N LEU A 152 -10.46 -16.10 12.24
CA LEU A 152 -10.29 -17.45 11.68
C LEU A 152 -11.64 -17.99 11.21
N HIS A 153 -11.64 -18.64 10.05
CA HIS A 153 -12.80 -19.44 9.65
C HIS A 153 -13.08 -20.54 10.70
N PRO A 154 -14.35 -20.85 11.03
CA PRO A 154 -14.69 -21.81 12.09
C PRO A 154 -14.00 -23.18 11.97
N ASP A 155 -13.83 -23.67 10.75
CA ASP A 155 -13.13 -24.94 10.48
C ASP A 155 -11.62 -24.81 10.22
N PHE A 156 -11.04 -23.60 10.25
CA PHE A 156 -9.62 -23.35 9.91
C PHE A 156 -8.68 -24.26 10.71
N LEU A 157 -8.84 -24.29 12.03
CA LEU A 157 -7.97 -25.06 12.93
C LEU A 157 -8.19 -26.57 12.79
N LYS A 158 -9.46 -26.97 12.65
CA LYS A 158 -9.84 -28.37 12.46
C LYS A 158 -9.19 -28.93 11.19
N HIS A 159 -9.36 -28.26 10.06
CA HIS A 159 -8.81 -28.72 8.79
C HIS A 159 -7.29 -28.67 8.75
N ASN A 160 -6.67 -27.66 9.36
CA ASN A 160 -5.22 -27.61 9.53
C ASN A 160 -4.68 -28.77 10.38
N SER A 161 -5.30 -29.05 11.53
CA SER A 161 -4.90 -30.13 12.44
C SER A 161 -5.00 -31.51 11.78
N GLN A 162 -6.00 -31.70 10.92
CA GLN A 162 -6.25 -32.95 10.21
C GLN A 162 -5.47 -33.05 8.88
N ARG A 163 -4.78 -31.98 8.47
CA ARG A 163 -4.11 -31.88 7.18
C ARG A 163 -5.05 -32.21 6.02
N ILE A 164 -6.28 -31.70 6.04
CA ILE A 164 -7.25 -31.91 4.96
C ILE A 164 -7.51 -30.62 4.19
N LEU A 165 -7.66 -30.73 2.88
CA LEU A 165 -8.10 -29.64 2.02
C LEU A 165 -9.62 -29.71 1.87
N LYS A 166 -10.30 -28.64 2.30
CA LYS A 166 -11.70 -28.37 1.98
C LYS A 166 -11.76 -27.16 1.08
N PHE A 167 -12.24 -27.40 -0.13
CA PHE A 167 -12.25 -26.43 -1.21
C PHE A 167 -13.39 -25.43 -1.01
N ASN A 168 -13.11 -24.18 -1.32
CA ASN A 168 -14.08 -23.11 -1.38
C ASN A 168 -14.45 -22.83 -2.84
N SER A 169 -15.73 -22.99 -3.18
CA SER A 169 -16.22 -22.76 -4.55
C SER A 169 -16.23 -21.29 -4.94
N GLU A 170 -16.17 -20.38 -3.96
CA GLU A 170 -16.19 -18.93 -4.20
C GLU A 170 -14.80 -18.34 -4.51
N THR A 171 -13.76 -19.19 -4.53
CA THR A 171 -12.39 -18.78 -4.83
C THR A 171 -12.31 -17.92 -6.09
N ALA A 172 -11.52 -16.84 -6.03
CA ALA A 172 -11.32 -15.96 -7.18
C ALA A 172 -10.56 -16.64 -8.33
N PHE A 173 -9.82 -17.72 -8.04
CA PHE A 173 -8.92 -18.37 -9.00
C PHE A 173 -9.06 -19.90 -9.00
N PRO A 174 -10.15 -20.49 -9.54
CA PRO A 174 -10.35 -21.94 -9.54
C PRO A 174 -9.24 -22.74 -10.23
N ILE A 175 -8.68 -22.25 -11.35
CA ILE A 175 -7.62 -22.98 -12.07
C ILE A 175 -6.33 -23.04 -11.24
N VAL A 176 -5.86 -21.92 -10.68
CA VAL A 176 -4.73 -21.92 -9.72
C VAL A 176 -5.03 -22.82 -8.51
N SER A 177 -6.27 -22.82 -8.02
CA SER A 177 -6.67 -23.65 -6.88
C SER A 177 -6.44 -25.14 -7.15
N LEU A 178 -6.79 -25.62 -8.36
CA LEU A 178 -6.52 -26.99 -8.82
C LEU A 178 -5.03 -27.31 -8.79
N LEU A 179 -4.21 -26.39 -9.27
CA LEU A 179 -2.76 -26.58 -9.39
C LEU A 179 -2.07 -26.53 -8.01
N ARG A 180 -2.62 -25.75 -7.08
CA ARG A 180 -2.17 -25.68 -5.68
C ARG A 180 -2.41 -26.96 -4.88
N VAL A 181 -3.29 -27.87 -5.31
CA VAL A 181 -3.45 -29.19 -4.68
C VAL A 181 -2.09 -29.88 -4.55
N GLN A 182 -1.29 -29.90 -5.62
CA GLN A 182 0.04 -30.54 -5.62
C GLN A 182 1.00 -29.88 -4.61
N LYS A 183 0.94 -28.55 -4.45
CA LYS A 183 1.72 -27.80 -3.46
C LYS A 183 1.34 -28.21 -2.04
N TYR A 184 0.04 -28.33 -1.76
CA TYR A 184 -0.45 -28.71 -0.44
C TYR A 184 -0.24 -30.19 -0.13
N GLU A 185 -0.32 -31.09 -1.12
CA GLU A 185 0.06 -32.50 -0.96
C GLU A 185 1.53 -32.65 -0.57
N LYS A 186 2.44 -31.89 -1.20
CA LYS A 186 3.86 -31.83 -0.79
C LYS A 186 4.04 -31.30 0.64
N LYS A 187 3.12 -30.46 1.12
CA LYS A 187 3.07 -29.98 2.52
C LYS A 187 2.39 -30.97 3.48
N GLY A 188 2.00 -32.15 2.99
CA GLY A 188 1.40 -33.23 3.78
C GLY A 188 -0.11 -33.13 3.94
N TYR A 189 -0.79 -32.26 3.18
CA TYR A 189 -2.25 -32.23 3.16
C TYR A 189 -2.81 -33.30 2.21
N VAL A 190 -4.05 -33.70 2.46
CA VAL A 190 -4.79 -34.61 1.59
C VAL A 190 -6.10 -33.98 1.13
N ILE A 191 -6.48 -34.24 -0.12
CA ILE A 191 -7.77 -33.84 -0.67
C ILE A 191 -8.61 -35.09 -0.96
N SER A 192 -9.90 -35.03 -0.67
CA SER A 192 -10.82 -36.13 -0.98
C SER A 192 -11.29 -36.06 -2.44
N LYS A 193 -11.67 -37.20 -3.03
CA LYS A 193 -12.21 -37.25 -4.40
C LYS A 193 -13.39 -36.29 -4.61
N PRO A 194 -14.38 -36.18 -3.70
CA PRO A 194 -15.46 -35.21 -3.86
C PRO A 194 -14.97 -33.75 -3.89
N GLU A 195 -14.03 -33.37 -3.03
CA GLU A 195 -13.46 -32.00 -3.04
C GLU A 195 -12.71 -31.74 -4.35
N PHE A 196 -11.96 -32.72 -4.85
CA PHE A 196 -11.28 -32.59 -6.14
C PHE A 196 -12.26 -32.42 -7.31
N ILE A 197 -13.38 -33.16 -7.30
CA ILE A 197 -14.47 -32.98 -8.27
C ILE A 197 -15.08 -31.58 -8.15
N ARG A 198 -15.27 -31.04 -6.92
CA ARG A 198 -15.77 -29.67 -6.73
C ARG A 198 -14.88 -28.63 -7.39
N ILE A 199 -13.56 -28.79 -7.32
CA ILE A 199 -12.62 -27.89 -8.03
C ILE A 199 -12.87 -27.95 -9.53
N ILE A 200 -12.88 -29.16 -10.12
CA ILE A 200 -13.07 -29.34 -11.57
C ILE A 200 -14.39 -28.70 -12.04
N LEU A 201 -15.50 -28.97 -11.33
CA LEU A 201 -16.81 -28.41 -11.67
C LEU A 201 -16.84 -26.88 -11.54
N THR A 202 -16.08 -26.32 -10.60
CA THR A 202 -15.96 -24.87 -10.46
C THR A 202 -15.16 -24.28 -11.63
N CYS A 203 -14.07 -24.92 -12.06
CA CYS A 203 -13.35 -24.53 -13.26
C CYS A 203 -14.21 -24.59 -14.53
N MET A 204 -15.11 -25.57 -14.64
CA MET A 204 -16.03 -25.69 -15.78
C MET A 204 -17.08 -24.58 -15.86
N ASN A 205 -17.31 -23.84 -14.77
CA ASN A 205 -18.21 -22.69 -14.74
C ASN A 205 -17.51 -21.38 -15.14
N LEU A 206 -16.20 -21.40 -15.39
CA LEU A 206 -15.47 -20.21 -15.83
C LEU A 206 -15.81 -19.87 -17.28
N ASN A 207 -16.09 -18.59 -17.53
CA ASN A 207 -16.20 -18.03 -18.86
C ASN A 207 -14.91 -17.26 -19.16
N ILE A 208 -14.00 -17.89 -19.89
CA ILE A 208 -12.73 -17.28 -20.31
C ILE A 208 -12.86 -16.97 -21.80
N ASN A 209 -12.84 -15.70 -22.15
CA ASN A 209 -13.06 -15.18 -23.50
C ASN A 209 -11.87 -14.35 -24.01
N THR A 210 -10.86 -14.12 -23.17
CA THR A 210 -9.65 -13.38 -23.55
C THR A 210 -8.39 -14.05 -22.98
N TYR A 211 -7.23 -13.77 -23.58
CA TYR A 211 -5.95 -14.23 -23.05
C TYR A 211 -5.67 -13.64 -21.66
N GLU A 212 -6.10 -12.40 -21.40
CA GLU A 212 -5.93 -11.76 -20.10
C GLU A 212 -6.76 -12.44 -19.01
N GLU A 213 -8.02 -12.78 -19.29
CA GLU A 213 -8.86 -13.58 -18.36
C GLU A 213 -8.25 -14.96 -18.08
N LEU A 214 -7.60 -15.57 -19.08
CA LEU A 214 -6.89 -16.84 -18.91
C LEU A 214 -5.64 -16.68 -18.05
N LYS A 215 -4.79 -15.68 -18.34
CA LYS A 215 -3.61 -15.33 -17.52
C LYS A 215 -4.03 -15.11 -16.08
N ASP A 216 -5.14 -14.42 -15.88
CA ASP A 216 -5.68 -14.17 -14.56
C ASP A 216 -5.99 -15.47 -13.79
N GLN A 217 -6.57 -16.45 -14.46
CA GLN A 217 -6.89 -17.73 -13.83
C GLN A 217 -5.69 -18.64 -13.62
N LEU A 218 -4.61 -18.48 -14.40
CA LEU A 218 -3.36 -19.25 -14.28
C LEU A 218 -2.41 -18.66 -13.22
N GLY A 219 -2.45 -17.33 -13.02
CA GLY A 219 -1.60 -16.60 -12.10
C GLY A 219 -0.09 -16.76 -12.36
N GLY A 220 0.74 -16.14 -11.52
CA GLY A 220 2.21 -16.23 -11.57
C GLY A 220 2.75 -17.57 -11.07
N MET A 221 2.30 -18.68 -11.66
CA MET A 221 2.61 -20.03 -11.20
C MET A 221 4.06 -20.47 -11.48
N TYR A 222 4.70 -21.06 -10.47
CA TYR A 222 5.98 -21.80 -10.57
C TYR A 222 7.20 -21.05 -11.12
N GLY A 223 7.24 -19.72 -11.04
CA GLY A 223 8.34 -18.95 -11.65
C GLY A 223 8.41 -19.11 -13.18
N ILE A 224 7.41 -19.78 -13.76
CA ILE A 224 7.13 -19.79 -15.18
C ILE A 224 6.28 -18.55 -15.40
N ASN A 225 6.82 -17.61 -16.16
CA ASN A 225 6.11 -16.39 -16.47
C ASN A 225 5.01 -16.73 -17.49
N TYR A 226 3.86 -17.21 -17.01
CA TYR A 226 2.67 -17.40 -17.83
C TYR A 226 2.15 -16.06 -18.36
N ASP A 227 2.50 -14.93 -17.73
CA ASP A 227 2.15 -13.60 -18.23
C ASP A 227 2.79 -13.34 -19.60
N LYS A 228 4.00 -13.87 -19.83
CA LYS A 228 4.72 -13.86 -21.11
C LYS A 228 4.20 -14.84 -22.15
N LEU A 229 3.39 -15.83 -21.77
CA LEU A 229 2.98 -16.90 -22.67
C LEU A 229 2.17 -16.37 -23.86
N PHE A 230 1.50 -15.24 -23.68
CA PHE A 230 0.61 -14.66 -24.67
C PHE A 230 0.96 -13.20 -25.02
N GLU A 231 2.17 -12.72 -24.68
CA GLU A 231 2.62 -11.35 -25.04
C GLU A 231 2.75 -11.17 -26.56
N ASP A 232 3.23 -12.19 -27.26
CA ASP A 232 3.42 -12.20 -28.72
C ASP A 232 2.12 -12.25 -29.53
N ILE A 233 1.00 -12.53 -28.87
CA ILE A 233 -0.32 -12.73 -29.48
C ILE A 233 -1.41 -11.91 -28.76
N GLU A 234 -1.03 -10.92 -27.96
CA GLU A 234 -1.97 -10.15 -27.12
C GLU A 234 -3.03 -9.41 -27.95
N ASP A 235 -2.66 -9.02 -29.17
CA ASP A 235 -3.53 -8.35 -30.15
C ASP A 235 -4.34 -9.33 -31.04
N GLU A 236 -4.18 -10.65 -30.87
CA GLU A 236 -4.87 -11.66 -31.66
C GLU A 236 -6.26 -12.02 -31.08
N GLU A 237 -7.15 -12.56 -31.93
CA GLU A 237 -8.44 -13.07 -31.46
C GLU A 237 -8.21 -14.26 -30.51
N PHE A 238 -8.95 -14.27 -29.40
CA PHE A 238 -8.79 -15.30 -28.39
C PHE A 238 -9.18 -16.68 -28.91
N ASP A 239 -8.22 -17.61 -28.88
CA ASP A 239 -8.45 -19.02 -29.19
C ASP A 239 -7.98 -19.88 -28.00
N LEU A 240 -8.97 -20.46 -27.30
CA LEU A 240 -8.71 -21.31 -26.14
C LEU A 240 -7.94 -22.58 -26.52
N GLN A 241 -8.18 -23.17 -27.69
CA GLN A 241 -7.48 -24.37 -28.12
C GLN A 241 -6.02 -24.06 -28.43
N TYR A 242 -5.76 -22.94 -29.11
CA TYR A 242 -4.41 -22.45 -29.32
C TYR A 242 -3.69 -22.20 -27.98
N ALA A 243 -4.36 -21.58 -27.01
CA ALA A 243 -3.81 -21.34 -25.68
C ALA A 243 -3.41 -22.66 -24.98
N ILE A 244 -4.27 -23.68 -25.04
CA ILE A 244 -4.02 -25.02 -24.49
C ILE A 244 -2.78 -25.64 -25.13
N ASP A 245 -2.68 -25.58 -26.47
CA ASP A 245 -1.55 -26.14 -27.20
C ASP A 245 -0.24 -25.40 -26.87
N LYS A 246 -0.30 -24.08 -26.68
CA LYS A 246 0.85 -23.26 -26.26
C LYS A 246 1.32 -23.63 -24.85
N ILE A 247 0.40 -23.80 -23.90
CA ILE A 247 0.70 -24.26 -22.53
C ILE A 247 1.36 -25.65 -22.56
N ALA A 248 0.85 -26.59 -23.37
CA ALA A 248 1.41 -27.94 -23.45
C ALA A 248 2.87 -27.96 -23.93
N ASN A 249 3.23 -27.00 -24.78
CA ASN A 249 4.57 -26.90 -25.35
C ASN A 249 5.53 -26.01 -24.53
N ILE A 250 5.06 -25.38 -23.45
CA ILE A 250 5.88 -24.44 -22.67
C ILE A 250 7.13 -25.10 -22.07
N SER A 251 7.01 -26.35 -21.61
CA SER A 251 8.13 -27.11 -21.05
C SER A 251 9.14 -27.56 -22.10
N LEU A 252 8.81 -27.41 -23.39
CA LEU A 252 9.66 -27.74 -24.53
C LEU A 252 10.28 -26.48 -25.16
N SER A 253 9.82 -25.28 -24.81
CA SER A 253 10.38 -24.02 -25.30
C SER A 253 11.72 -23.72 -24.63
N GLU A 254 12.66 -23.14 -25.38
CA GLU A 254 13.91 -22.60 -24.82
C GLU A 254 13.62 -21.45 -23.83
N ASP A 255 12.49 -20.75 -24.02
CA ASP A 255 12.03 -19.67 -23.14
C ASP A 255 11.74 -20.15 -21.71
N TYR A 256 11.50 -21.47 -21.53
CA TYR A 256 11.36 -22.08 -20.21
C TYR A 256 12.60 -21.86 -19.32
N PHE A 257 13.78 -21.72 -19.94
CA PHE A 257 15.05 -21.49 -19.23
C PHE A 257 15.44 -20.01 -19.16
N VAL A 258 14.69 -19.13 -19.83
CA VAL A 258 14.97 -17.70 -19.83
C VAL A 258 14.48 -17.10 -18.52
N LYS A 259 15.43 -16.66 -17.69
CA LYS A 259 15.10 -15.93 -16.47
C LYS A 259 14.33 -14.65 -16.83
N PRO A 260 13.32 -14.25 -16.04
CA PRO A 260 12.62 -12.99 -16.27
C PRO A 260 13.61 -11.83 -16.37
N ALA A 261 13.39 -10.93 -17.32
CA ALA A 261 14.05 -9.64 -17.31
C ALA A 261 13.61 -8.92 -16.02
N PRO A 262 14.53 -8.38 -15.21
CA PRO A 262 14.15 -7.56 -14.08
C PRO A 262 13.37 -6.35 -14.61
N VAL A 263 12.19 -6.12 -14.05
CA VAL A 263 11.42 -4.91 -14.33
C VAL A 263 12.08 -3.79 -13.54
N GLU A 264 12.69 -2.83 -14.24
CA GLU A 264 13.18 -1.60 -13.62
C GLU A 264 12.01 -0.62 -13.51
N PHE A 265 11.68 -0.23 -12.28
CA PHE A 265 10.72 0.84 -12.02
C PHE A 265 11.51 2.15 -11.88
N GLY A 266 11.12 3.18 -12.64
CA GLY A 266 11.71 4.52 -12.60
C GLY A 266 11.34 5.30 -11.33
N GLY A 267 10.28 4.89 -10.63
CA GLY A 267 9.86 5.43 -9.35
C GLY A 267 8.64 4.71 -8.77
N ILE A 268 8.20 5.15 -7.59
CA ILE A 268 6.99 4.60 -6.95
C ILE A 268 5.73 4.80 -7.80
N ASP A 269 5.69 5.86 -8.60
CA ASP A 269 4.53 6.18 -9.42
C ASP A 269 4.29 5.14 -10.51
N ASP A 270 5.34 4.53 -11.09
CA ASP A 270 5.20 3.44 -12.05
C ASP A 270 4.49 2.21 -11.44
N ILE A 271 4.61 2.04 -10.11
CA ILE A 271 3.95 0.96 -9.37
C ILE A 271 2.52 1.36 -9.07
N ILE A 272 2.34 2.59 -8.56
CA ILE A 272 1.02 3.13 -8.22
C ILE A 272 0.13 3.16 -9.46
N ASP A 273 0.65 3.50 -10.63
CA ASP A 273 -0.12 3.53 -11.88
C ASP A 273 -0.67 2.15 -12.28
N ASN A 274 -0.04 1.05 -11.84
CA ASN A 274 -0.57 -0.31 -12.03
C ASN A 274 -1.55 -0.75 -10.92
N ILE A 275 -1.51 -0.08 -9.76
CA ILE A 275 -2.43 -0.33 -8.64
C ILE A 275 -3.74 0.43 -8.87
N ILE A 276 -3.64 1.68 -9.31
CA ILE A 276 -4.76 2.59 -9.50
C ILE A 276 -5.69 2.07 -10.57
N LYS A 277 -6.95 1.88 -10.17
CA LYS A 277 -8.03 1.47 -11.10
C LYS A 277 -8.93 2.62 -11.50
N THR A 278 -8.79 3.78 -10.84
CA THR A 278 -9.59 4.99 -11.10
C THR A 278 -8.77 6.09 -11.77
N PRO A 279 -9.39 6.97 -12.58
CA PRO A 279 -8.62 8.00 -13.24
C PRO A 279 -7.94 8.96 -12.26
N PHE A 280 -6.63 9.17 -12.38
CA PHE A 280 -5.93 10.14 -11.54
C PHE A 280 -6.03 11.55 -12.11
N GLN A 281 -6.07 12.56 -11.25
CA GLN A 281 -6.06 13.95 -11.70
C GLN A 281 -4.65 14.40 -12.07
N TYR A 282 -4.53 15.13 -13.16
CA TYR A 282 -3.25 15.74 -13.56
C TYR A 282 -3.44 17.14 -14.14
N ILE A 283 -2.38 17.93 -14.04
CA ILE A 283 -2.29 19.25 -14.65
C ILE A 283 -1.22 19.22 -15.75
N LYS A 284 -1.40 20.04 -16.79
CA LYS A 284 -0.44 20.17 -17.88
C LYS A 284 0.21 21.55 -17.87
N LYS A 285 1.55 21.59 -17.96
CA LYS A 285 2.32 22.84 -18.07
C LYS A 285 3.51 22.61 -19.01
N ASN A 286 3.66 23.46 -20.04
CA ASN A 286 4.79 23.46 -20.96
C ASN A 286 5.12 22.08 -21.56
N ASP A 287 4.10 21.36 -22.04
CA ASP A 287 4.18 19.98 -22.58
C ASP A 287 4.62 18.89 -21.60
N GLU A 288 4.72 19.24 -20.32
CA GLU A 288 4.93 18.29 -19.23
C GLU A 288 3.63 18.07 -18.47
N ASN A 289 3.47 16.85 -17.98
CA ASN A 289 2.32 16.46 -17.17
C ASN A 289 2.75 16.31 -15.73
N TYR A 290 1.93 16.84 -14.82
CA TYR A 290 2.12 16.72 -13.39
C TYR A 290 0.88 16.05 -12.79
N ARG A 291 1.04 14.83 -12.32
CA ARG A 291 0.02 14.10 -11.57
C ARG A 291 -0.14 14.73 -10.20
N ILE A 292 -1.38 14.82 -9.73
CA ILE A 292 -1.71 15.16 -8.35
C ILE A 292 -1.79 13.84 -7.57
N GLY A 293 -0.88 13.65 -6.60
CA GLY A 293 -0.87 12.47 -5.73
C GLY A 293 -2.05 12.44 -4.75
N SER A 294 -2.30 11.31 -4.10
CA SER A 294 -3.34 11.16 -3.07
C SER A 294 -3.18 12.16 -1.91
N THR A 295 -1.93 12.49 -1.57
CA THR A 295 -1.56 13.52 -0.57
C THR A 295 -1.70 14.95 -1.08
N GLY A 296 -2.13 15.13 -2.33
CA GLY A 296 -2.23 16.43 -2.99
C GLY A 296 -0.90 16.98 -3.53
N LEU A 297 0.21 16.22 -3.49
CA LEU A 297 1.51 16.67 -3.99
C LEU A 297 1.63 16.49 -5.51
N LEU A 298 2.25 17.46 -6.20
CA LEU A 298 2.56 17.32 -7.63
C LEU A 298 3.78 16.41 -7.87
N ARG A 299 3.67 15.58 -8.90
CA ARG A 299 4.77 14.76 -9.45
C ARG A 299 4.77 14.75 -10.96
N LYS A 300 5.93 14.91 -11.57
CA LYS A 300 6.07 14.88 -13.02
C LYS A 300 5.88 13.45 -13.54
N THR A 301 5.01 13.26 -14.54
CA THR A 301 4.73 11.94 -15.13
C THR A 301 4.81 11.97 -16.66
N LYS A 302 5.22 10.83 -17.25
CA LYS A 302 5.28 10.61 -18.71
C LYS A 302 4.07 9.85 -19.25
N VAL A 303 3.43 9.01 -18.44
CA VAL A 303 2.36 8.09 -18.87
C VAL A 303 1.04 8.61 -18.34
N ILE A 304 0.06 8.78 -19.24
CA ILE A 304 -1.31 9.11 -18.86
C ILE A 304 -2.24 8.21 -19.65
N THR A 305 -2.28 6.94 -19.28
CA THR A 305 -3.24 6.00 -19.86
C THR A 305 -4.62 6.18 -19.21
N TYR A 306 -4.65 6.57 -17.94
CA TYR A 306 -5.86 6.66 -17.10
C TYR A 306 -5.94 7.99 -16.34
N GLY A 307 -5.52 9.13 -16.91
CA GLY A 307 -5.61 10.42 -16.20
C GLY A 307 -6.76 11.29 -16.67
N GLU A 308 -7.39 12.01 -15.75
CA GLU A 308 -8.30 13.12 -16.03
C GLU A 308 -7.56 14.44 -15.88
N GLN A 309 -7.53 15.25 -16.95
CA GLN A 309 -6.92 16.56 -16.88
C GLN A 309 -7.83 17.52 -16.12
N VAL A 310 -7.30 18.16 -15.08
CA VAL A 310 -7.99 19.22 -14.34
C VAL A 310 -7.41 20.60 -14.65
N ASP A 311 -8.15 21.66 -14.34
CA ASP A 311 -7.63 23.02 -14.43
C ASP A 311 -6.57 23.22 -13.35
N GLY A 312 -5.33 23.49 -13.75
CA GLY A 312 -4.24 23.74 -12.81
C GLY A 312 -4.49 24.97 -11.94
N SER A 313 -5.30 25.92 -12.40
CA SER A 313 -5.68 27.10 -11.61
C SER A 313 -6.44 26.72 -10.35
N ASP A 314 -7.30 25.69 -10.42
CA ASP A 314 -8.05 25.19 -9.28
C ASP A 314 -7.13 24.51 -8.25
N TYR A 315 -6.14 23.76 -8.72
CA TYR A 315 -5.14 23.13 -7.86
C TYR A 315 -4.30 24.17 -7.07
N PHE A 316 -3.83 25.22 -7.75
CA PHE A 316 -3.03 26.26 -7.11
C PHE A 316 -3.86 27.23 -6.24
N ASN A 317 -5.18 27.22 -6.40
CA ASN A 317 -6.07 28.07 -5.61
C ASN A 317 -6.06 27.65 -4.14
N GLY A 318 -5.48 28.49 -3.29
CA GLY A 318 -5.34 28.21 -1.86
C GLY A 318 -4.18 27.28 -1.50
N LEU A 319 -3.36 26.86 -2.47
CA LEU A 319 -2.14 26.08 -2.19
C LEU A 319 -1.15 26.94 -1.41
N LYS A 320 -0.72 26.40 -0.25
CA LYS A 320 0.29 27.02 0.60
C LYS A 320 1.60 26.24 0.52
N ILE A 321 2.68 26.97 0.30
CA ILE A 321 4.03 26.43 0.17
C ILE A 321 4.96 27.17 1.14
N TYR A 322 6.03 26.51 1.57
CA TYR A 322 6.83 26.96 2.71
C TYR A 322 8.31 26.95 2.42
N LYS A 323 9.07 27.85 3.04
CA LYS A 323 10.53 27.90 2.90
C LYS A 323 11.20 28.43 4.16
N PHE A 324 12.28 27.78 4.58
CA PHE A 324 13.17 28.35 5.59
C PHE A 324 14.08 29.44 4.98
N VAL A 325 14.05 30.61 5.61
CA VAL A 325 14.82 31.79 5.23
C VAL A 325 15.52 32.37 6.44
N LYS A 326 16.56 33.18 6.21
CA LYS A 326 17.35 33.80 7.28
C LYS A 326 16.69 35.11 7.71
N LYS A 327 16.41 35.29 9.00
CA LYS A 327 15.92 36.57 9.55
C LYS A 327 17.03 37.34 10.26
N GLU A 328 17.26 38.58 9.84
CA GLU A 328 18.16 39.54 10.51
C GLU A 328 17.51 40.91 10.52
N ASP A 329 17.33 41.51 11.71
CA ASP A 329 16.74 42.84 11.90
C ASP A 329 15.41 43.04 11.13
N ASP A 330 14.50 42.06 11.27
CA ASP A 330 13.20 41.97 10.56
C ASP A 330 13.27 41.89 9.03
N VAL A 331 14.44 41.55 8.48
CA VAL A 331 14.60 41.29 7.05
C VAL A 331 14.79 39.80 6.78
N TYR A 332 13.96 39.26 5.88
CA TYR A 332 13.98 37.85 5.48
C TYR A 332 14.85 37.69 4.23
N ARG A 333 15.91 36.88 4.31
CA ARG A 333 16.91 36.71 3.26
C ARG A 333 17.07 35.26 2.86
N SER A 334 17.44 35.03 1.61
CA SER A 334 17.85 33.70 1.17
C SER A 334 19.17 33.29 1.84
N PHE A 335 19.19 32.09 2.44
CA PHE A 335 20.43 31.48 2.94
C PHE A 335 21.46 31.25 1.83
N TYR A 336 21.01 30.95 0.61
CA TYR A 336 21.87 30.70 -0.54
C TYR A 336 22.37 32.00 -1.17
N LYS A 337 21.50 33.01 -1.25
CA LYS A 337 21.77 34.31 -1.90
C LYS A 337 21.38 35.43 -0.96
N ASN A 338 22.30 35.81 -0.07
CA ASN A 338 22.03 36.79 0.99
C ASN A 338 21.49 38.16 0.49
N LYS A 339 21.72 38.51 -0.79
CA LYS A 339 21.18 39.73 -1.39
C LYS A 339 19.69 39.63 -1.75
N PHE A 340 19.16 38.42 -1.91
CA PHE A 340 17.76 38.20 -2.24
C PHE A 340 16.89 38.31 -0.98
N ILE A 341 15.86 39.15 -1.05
CA ILE A 341 15.00 39.51 0.07
C ILE A 341 13.58 38.98 -0.17
N TYR A 342 13.05 38.28 0.81
CA TYR A 342 11.64 37.93 0.87
C TYR A 342 10.90 39.01 1.66
N LYS A 343 9.81 39.54 1.10
CA LYS A 343 9.02 40.58 1.75
C LYS A 343 7.62 40.07 2.03
N ILE A 344 7.23 40.08 3.29
CA ILE A 344 5.89 39.67 3.72
C ILE A 344 4.84 40.63 3.12
N GLY A 345 3.77 40.08 2.56
CA GLY A 345 2.69 40.83 1.91
C GLY A 345 2.99 41.29 0.48
N GLU A 346 4.12 40.88 -0.11
CA GLU A 346 4.50 41.26 -1.48
C GLU A 346 4.76 40.01 -2.37
N GLU A 347 4.57 40.20 -3.68
CA GLU A 347 5.06 39.26 -4.69
C GLU A 347 6.57 39.42 -4.85
N VAL A 348 7.29 38.32 -4.75
CA VAL A 348 8.73 38.23 -5.03
C VAL A 348 8.96 37.46 -6.31
N LYS A 349 9.95 37.88 -7.11
CA LYS A 349 10.35 37.21 -8.35
C LYS A 349 11.83 36.91 -8.32
N ALA A 350 12.21 35.68 -8.67
CA ALA A 350 13.61 35.36 -8.92
C ALA A 350 13.99 35.75 -10.35
N SER A 351 15.16 36.36 -10.50
CA SER A 351 15.79 36.56 -11.81
C SER A 351 17.02 35.66 -11.96
N ARG A 352 17.54 35.58 -13.18
CA ARG A 352 18.81 34.88 -13.45
C ARG A 352 20.03 35.53 -12.77
N GLU A 353 19.91 36.79 -12.37
CA GLU A 353 20.94 37.49 -11.58
C GLU A 353 20.93 37.04 -10.11
N ASP A 354 19.75 36.68 -9.60
CA ASP A 354 19.56 36.19 -8.25
C ASP A 354 19.95 34.72 -8.13
N TYR A 355 19.36 33.88 -8.98
CA TYR A 355 19.58 32.43 -9.02
C TYR A 355 19.95 32.00 -10.44
N ALA A 356 20.91 31.10 -10.61
CA ALA A 356 21.41 30.74 -11.94
C ALA A 356 20.31 30.21 -12.89
N ASP A 357 19.28 29.61 -12.33
CA ASP A 357 18.08 29.09 -13.00
C ASP A 357 16.90 30.08 -13.00
N GLY A 358 16.99 31.19 -12.26
CA GLY A 358 15.91 32.16 -12.08
C GLY A 358 14.74 31.64 -11.24
N LYS A 359 14.98 30.69 -10.33
CA LYS A 359 13.91 29.97 -9.64
C LYS A 359 13.97 30.10 -8.12
N LEU A 360 12.80 30.03 -7.50
CA LEU A 360 12.58 29.93 -6.06
C LEU A 360 12.12 28.53 -5.70
N TYR A 361 12.63 28.02 -4.58
CA TYR A 361 12.43 26.65 -4.12
C TYR A 361 11.65 26.65 -2.80
N PHE A 362 10.53 25.94 -2.76
CA PHE A 362 9.67 25.79 -1.60
C PHE A 362 9.35 24.31 -1.36
N ASN A 363 8.79 24.02 -0.20
CA ASN A 363 8.29 22.71 0.21
C ASN A 363 6.78 22.78 0.45
N TYR A 364 6.11 21.65 0.33
CA TYR A 364 4.74 21.50 0.85
C TYR A 364 4.78 21.45 2.38
N LYS A 365 3.60 21.59 3.01
CA LYS A 365 3.47 21.55 4.48
C LYS A 365 4.09 20.27 5.06
N ASP A 366 3.78 19.13 4.45
CA ASP A 366 4.13 17.82 5.00
C ASP A 366 5.62 17.46 4.78
N THR A 367 6.32 18.24 3.96
CA THR A 367 7.74 18.02 3.62
C THR A 367 8.67 19.09 4.17
N ILE A 368 8.18 20.01 5.03
CA ILE A 368 9.06 21.01 5.65
C ILE A 368 10.15 20.39 6.54
N ALA A 369 9.92 19.20 7.08
CA ALA A 369 10.91 18.45 7.86
C ALA A 369 12.19 18.18 7.06
N GLN A 370 12.04 17.99 5.75
CA GLN A 370 13.11 17.66 4.80
C GLN A 370 13.70 18.94 4.17
N SER A 371 13.17 20.13 4.51
CA SER A 371 13.54 21.39 3.90
C SER A 371 14.98 21.79 4.26
N THR A 372 15.74 22.21 3.24
CA THR A 372 17.08 22.74 3.43
C THR A 372 17.04 23.98 4.33
N TYR A 373 18.02 24.08 5.22
CA TYR A 373 18.24 25.20 6.14
C TYR A 373 17.33 25.28 7.38
N LYS A 374 16.43 24.31 7.61
CA LYS A 374 15.60 24.23 8.82
C LYS A 374 16.42 24.41 10.12
N ASP A 375 17.55 23.71 10.24
CA ASP A 375 18.38 23.70 11.45
C ASP A 375 19.46 24.80 11.48
N ARG A 376 19.37 25.81 10.60
CA ARG A 376 20.36 26.90 10.57
C ARG A 376 20.02 27.96 11.62
N ASN A 377 21.06 28.58 12.17
CA ASN A 377 20.88 29.75 13.04
C ASN A 377 20.10 30.86 12.32
N ASN A 378 19.14 31.44 13.04
CA ASN A 378 18.21 32.47 12.55
C ASN A 378 17.30 32.01 11.40
N ALA A 379 17.10 30.70 11.24
CA ALA A 379 16.10 30.19 10.31
C ALA A 379 14.69 30.49 10.84
N VAL A 380 13.86 31.06 9.96
CA VAL A 380 12.43 31.23 10.17
C VAL A 380 11.69 30.67 8.97
N LEU A 381 10.48 30.17 9.19
CA LEU A 381 9.64 29.62 8.13
C LEU A 381 8.76 30.71 7.56
N ILE A 382 8.77 30.90 6.24
CA ILE A 382 7.80 31.76 5.53
C ILE A 382 6.78 30.92 4.79
N GLU A 383 5.54 31.38 4.78
CA GLU A 383 4.43 30.85 3.97
C GLU A 383 4.29 31.70 2.72
N ALA A 384 3.99 31.05 1.60
CA ALA A 384 3.74 31.70 0.33
C ALA A 384 2.63 31.01 -0.45
N THR A 385 2.05 31.74 -1.40
CA THR A 385 1.12 31.22 -2.41
C THR A 385 1.69 31.44 -3.81
N ILE A 386 1.33 30.58 -4.74
CA ILE A 386 1.72 30.68 -6.15
C ILE A 386 0.51 30.48 -7.06
N ASP A 387 0.65 30.86 -8.32
CA ASP A 387 -0.31 30.59 -9.38
C ASP A 387 0.28 29.65 -10.43
N LEU A 388 -0.57 29.15 -11.33
CA LEU A 388 -0.16 28.28 -12.43
C LEU A 388 0.88 28.95 -13.35
N ASP A 389 0.85 30.28 -13.46
CA ASP A 389 1.78 31.05 -14.29
C ASP A 389 3.19 31.09 -13.72
N GLY A 390 3.31 31.18 -12.39
CA GLY A 390 4.58 31.15 -11.68
C GLY A 390 5.18 29.75 -11.56
N PHE A 391 4.34 28.71 -11.56
CA PHE A 391 4.77 27.33 -11.43
C PHE A 391 5.75 26.89 -12.53
N GLU A 392 6.89 26.34 -12.10
CA GLU A 392 7.97 25.88 -12.98
C GLU A 392 8.21 24.37 -12.87
N TYR A 393 8.10 23.80 -11.67
CA TYR A 393 8.38 22.38 -11.42
C TYR A 393 7.78 21.90 -10.09
N GLY A 394 7.35 20.64 -10.03
CA GLY A 394 6.89 20.00 -8.80
C GLY A 394 7.22 18.51 -8.79
N GLU A 395 7.90 18.07 -7.73
CA GLU A 395 8.29 16.66 -7.52
C GLU A 395 8.64 16.44 -6.05
N ASP A 396 8.27 15.27 -5.50
CA ASP A 396 8.66 14.80 -4.16
C ASP A 396 8.51 15.84 -3.04
N GLY A 397 7.39 16.55 -3.05
CA GLY A 397 7.08 17.56 -2.03
C GLY A 397 7.99 18.80 -2.09
N VAL A 398 8.70 18.99 -3.20
CA VAL A 398 9.37 20.24 -3.57
C VAL A 398 8.58 20.91 -4.68
N ILE A 399 8.49 22.23 -4.59
CA ILE A 399 7.87 23.04 -5.63
C ILE A 399 8.78 24.21 -5.99
N THR A 400 8.91 24.42 -7.30
CA THR A 400 9.76 25.45 -7.86
C THR A 400 8.92 26.43 -8.66
N THR A 401 9.19 27.71 -8.46
CA THR A 401 8.42 28.81 -9.06
C THR A 401 9.34 29.96 -9.45
N ASN A 402 8.98 30.74 -10.47
CA ASN A 402 9.68 31.99 -10.79
C ASN A 402 9.18 33.18 -9.95
N LYS A 403 7.99 33.08 -9.36
CA LYS A 403 7.35 34.11 -8.52
C LYS A 403 6.51 33.52 -7.39
N ALA A 404 6.43 34.20 -6.26
CA ALA A 404 5.57 33.78 -5.15
C ALA A 404 5.08 34.99 -4.37
N PHE A 405 3.85 34.95 -3.87
CA PHE A 405 3.34 35.96 -2.94
C PHE A 405 3.61 35.49 -1.52
N ILE A 406 4.44 36.21 -0.78
CA ILE A 406 4.81 35.81 0.59
C ILE A 406 3.73 36.29 1.55
N THR A 407 3.04 35.37 2.22
CA THR A 407 1.86 35.71 3.02
C THR A 407 2.22 36.12 4.44
N ARG A 408 3.09 35.36 5.11
CA ARG A 408 3.47 35.58 6.51
C ARG A 408 4.74 34.82 6.91
N GLU A 409 5.31 35.23 8.02
CA GLU A 409 6.18 34.35 8.82
C GLU A 409 5.28 33.37 9.59
N VAL A 410 5.61 32.07 9.53
CA VAL A 410 4.92 31.03 10.30
C VAL A 410 5.57 30.95 11.69
N PRO A 411 4.80 31.14 12.77
CA PRO A 411 5.31 31.01 14.14
C PRO A 411 5.96 29.64 14.38
N ILE A 412 7.05 29.62 15.16
CA ILE A 412 7.76 28.38 15.53
C ILE A 412 6.81 27.36 16.17
N SER A 413 5.97 27.82 17.11
CA SER A 413 4.98 26.97 17.77
C SER A 413 4.00 26.28 16.80
N GLU A 414 3.71 26.90 15.65
CA GLU A 414 2.76 26.36 14.68
C GLU A 414 3.40 25.27 13.82
N TRP A 415 4.60 25.52 13.26
CA TRP A 415 5.21 24.56 12.35
C TRP A 415 5.96 23.43 13.07
N GLU A 416 6.35 23.61 14.33
CA GLU A 416 6.84 22.51 15.17
C GLU A 416 5.75 21.47 15.42
N GLU A 417 4.48 21.87 15.55
CA GLU A 417 3.35 20.95 15.68
C GLU A 417 3.10 20.12 14.41
N TRP A 418 3.39 20.67 13.23
CA TRP A 418 3.23 19.92 11.96
C TRP A 418 4.21 18.77 11.81
N ASN A 419 5.33 18.80 12.56
CA ASN A 419 6.33 17.73 12.55
C ASN A 419 6.10 16.70 13.66
N LYS A 420 5.05 16.85 14.48
CA LYS A 420 4.69 15.85 15.49
C LYS A 420 3.90 14.72 14.81
N PRO A 421 4.26 13.45 15.04
CA PRO A 421 3.39 12.35 14.63
C PRO A 421 2.00 12.55 15.25
N GLU A 422 0.93 12.27 14.50
CA GLU A 422 -0.47 12.50 14.91
C GLU A 422 -0.84 11.84 16.27
N HIS A 423 0.00 10.94 16.79
CA HIS A 423 -0.15 10.32 18.10
C HIS A 423 0.26 11.16 19.32
N GLU A 424 0.85 12.36 19.18
CA GLU A 424 1.21 13.21 20.33
C GLU A 424 0.23 14.36 20.62
N ILE A 425 -0.82 14.55 19.80
CA ILE A 425 -1.72 15.70 19.95
C ILE A 425 -2.89 15.41 20.92
N ASP A 426 -3.14 14.15 21.31
CA ASP A 426 -4.32 13.80 22.13
C ASP A 426 -4.03 13.38 23.59
N ASP A 427 -2.78 13.43 24.06
CA ASP A 427 -2.40 12.86 25.38
C ASP A 427 -1.91 13.85 26.45
N LEU A 428 -2.05 15.16 26.23
CA LEU A 428 -1.59 16.19 27.20
C LEU A 428 -2.70 17.04 27.84
N THR A 429 -3.98 16.72 27.66
CA THR A 429 -5.09 17.45 28.33
C THR A 429 -6.08 16.60 29.13
N LYS A 430 -5.81 15.31 29.39
CA LYS A 430 -6.71 14.45 30.21
C LYS A 430 -6.17 14.00 31.57
N PHE A 431 -5.07 14.57 32.07
CA PHE A 431 -4.49 14.19 33.38
C PHE A 431 -4.55 15.25 34.50
N PHE A 432 -5.38 16.28 34.35
CA PHE A 432 -5.77 17.14 35.46
C PHE A 432 -7.26 17.47 35.38
N ASP A 433 -8.09 16.58 35.93
CA ASP A 433 -9.16 16.88 36.90
C ASP A 433 -9.79 15.59 37.46
#